data_AF-A0A5K1CQ74-F1
#
_entry.id   AF-A0A5K1CQ74-F1
#
_cell.length_a   1.000
_cell.length_b   1.000
_cell.length_c   1.000
_cell.angle_alpha   90.00
_cell.angle_beta   90.00
_cell.angle_gamma   90.00
#
_symmetry.space_group_name_H-M   'P 1'
#
loop_
_entity.id
_entity.type
_entity.pdbx_description
1 polymer ?
#
loop_
_entity_poly.entity_id
_entity_poly.type
_entity_poly.pdbx_seq_one_letter_code
_entity_poly.pdbx_strand_id
1 'polypeptide(L)' 'VYSIEGSDQCLIGTAEIPVGGIHIDSILSDSQLPLKYVAFSHCFRTEAGAAGTATR' A
#
# COMPACT_ATOMS: atom_id res chain seq x y z
N VAL A 1 -10.35 2.41 2.74
CA VAL A 1 -9.08 3.04 3.16
C VAL A 1 -9.38 3.86 4.41
N TYR A 2 -8.54 3.77 5.45
CA TYR A 2 -8.70 4.57 6.66
C TYR A 2 -7.87 5.85 6.55
N SER A 3 -8.50 7.02 6.63
CA SER A 3 -7.81 8.31 6.68
C SER A 3 -7.48 8.69 8.12
N ILE A 4 -6.36 9.37 8.33
CA ILE A 4 -5.98 9.91 9.63
C ILE A 4 -6.58 11.31 9.75
N GLU A 5 -7.40 11.52 10.78
CA GLU A 5 -8.06 12.81 11.00
C GLU A 5 -7.04 13.92 11.27
N GLY A 6 -7.24 15.08 10.64
CA GLY A 6 -6.33 16.22 10.77
C GLY A 6 -5.02 16.09 9.98
N SER A 7 -4.90 15.12 9.07
CA SER A 7 -3.74 14.99 8.18
C SER A 7 -4.14 14.60 6.75
N ASP A 8 -3.18 14.71 5.83
CA ASP A 8 -3.28 14.22 4.45
C ASP A 8 -2.71 12.80 4.33
N GLN A 9 -2.91 11.97 5.35
CA GLN A 9 -2.37 10.61 5.42
C GLN A 9 -3.47 9.57 5.55
N CYS A 10 -3.17 8.37 5.08
CA CYS A 10 -4.05 7.21 5.22
C CYS A 10 -3.26 5.95 5.59
N LEU A 11 -3.94 5.01 6.23
CA LEU A 11 -3.38 3.68 6.50
C LEU A 11 -3.47 2.81 5.24
N ILE A 12 -2.37 2.13 4.95
CA ILE A 12 -2.23 1.30 3.75
C ILE A 12 -3.00 -0.01 3.89
N GLY A 13 -3.62 -0.46 2.78
CA GLY A 13 -4.28 -1.77 2.70
C GLY A 13 -3.33 -2.92 2.35
N THR A 14 -2.11 -2.62 1.91
CA THR A 14 -1.07 -3.57 1.48
C THR A 14 0.28 -2.85 1.40
N ALA A 15 1.38 -3.61 1.54
CA ALA A 15 2.74 -3.11 1.35
C ALA A 15 3.01 -2.61 -0.07
N GLU A 16 2.20 -3.00 -1.05
CA GLU A 16 2.30 -2.54 -2.44
C GLU A 16 2.20 -1.02 -2.57
N ILE A 17 1.31 -0.37 -1.82
CA ILE A 17 1.07 1.08 -1.94
C ILE A 17 2.35 1.90 -1.70
N PRO A 18 3.07 1.75 -0.57
CA PRO A 18 4.31 2.48 -0.37
C PRO A 18 5.43 1.97 -1.29
N VAL A 19 5.48 0.66 -1.60
CA VAL A 19 6.50 0.11 -2.50
C VAL A 19 6.39 0.68 -3.92
N GLY A 20 5.17 0.85 -4.43
CA GLY A 20 4.91 1.44 -5.74
C GLY A 20 5.39 2.89 -5.86
N GLY A 21 5.47 3.62 -4.74
CA GLY A 21 5.97 4.98 -4.68
C GLY A 21 7.46 5.13 -4.40
N ILE A 22 8.23 4.05 -4.18
CA ILE A 22 9.64 4.12 -3.72
C ILE A 22 10.54 4.91 -4.69
N HIS A 23 10.25 4.88 -5.99
CA HIS A 23 11.04 5.57 -7.03
C HIS A 23 10.28 6.74 -7.66
N ILE A 24 9.32 7.33 -6.93
CA ILE A 24 8.64 8.53 -7.42
C ILE A 24 9.67 9.62 -7.72
N ASP A 25 9.42 10.39 -8.79
CA ASP A 25 10.28 11.47 -9.27
C ASP A 25 11.73 11.06 -9.63
N SER A 26 11.95 9.77 -9.93
CA SER A 26 13.26 9.22 -10.30
C SER A 26 13.23 8.59 -11.71
N ILE A 27 14.33 8.75 -12.46
CA ILE A 27 14.56 8.03 -13.74
C ILE A 27 15.52 6.88 -13.46
N LEU A 28 15.05 5.66 -13.68
CA LEU A 28 15.86 4.45 -13.53
C LEU A 28 16.65 4.17 -14.82
N SER A 29 17.90 3.75 -14.69
CA SER A 29 18.68 3.25 -15.83
C SER A 29 18.38 1.78 -16.09
N ASP A 30 18.43 1.36 -17.35
CA ASP A 30 18.17 -0.03 -17.76
C ASP A 30 19.04 -1.06 -17.00
N SER A 31 20.26 -0.68 -16.64
CA SER A 31 21.18 -1.50 -15.84
C SER A 31 20.69 -1.82 -14.44
N GLN A 32 19.73 -1.06 -13.91
CA GLN A 32 19.12 -1.29 -12.59
C GLN A 32 17.96 -2.30 -12.66
N LEU A 33 17.53 -2.68 -13.86
CA LEU A 33 16.36 -3.56 -14.06
C LEU A 33 16.79 -5.04 -14.20
N PRO A 34 15.96 -5.98 -13.72
CA PRO A 34 14.69 -5.77 -13.03
C PRO A 34 14.87 -5.44 -11.55
N LEU A 35 14.09 -4.48 -11.05
CA LEU A 35 13.94 -4.25 -9.61
C LEU A 35 12.97 -5.27 -9.03
N LYS A 36 13.39 -5.98 -7.99
CA LYS A 36 12.56 -7.00 -7.30
C LYS A 36 12.47 -6.63 -5.83
N TYR A 37 11.25 -6.45 -5.35
CA TYR A 37 10.97 -6.07 -3.96
C TYR A 37 10.19 -7.15 -3.24
N VAL A 38 10.56 -7.38 -1.99
CA VAL A 38 9.75 -8.09 -1.00
C VAL A 38 9.57 -7.13 0.17
N ALA A 39 8.34 -6.88 0.55
CA ALA A 39 8.00 -5.95 1.61
C ALA A 39 6.97 -6.56 2.55
N PHE A 40 7.06 -6.13 3.80
CA PHE A 40 6.17 -6.53 4.88
C PHE A 40 5.59 -5.29 5.54
N SER A 41 4.28 -5.28 5.77
CA SER A 41 3.60 -4.19 6.46
C SER A 41 2.36 -4.68 7.19
N HIS A 42 1.87 -3.87 8.12
CA HIS A 42 0.49 -3.99 8.59
C HIS A 42 -0.47 -3.58 7.47
N CYS A 43 -1.63 -4.24 7.39
CA CYS A 43 -2.64 -4.02 6.35
C CYS A 43 -3.97 -3.66 6.99
N PHE A 44 -4.50 -2.48 6.67
CA PHE A 44 -5.73 -1.95 7.26
C PHE A 44 -6.81 -1.83 6.19
N ARG A 45 -7.90 -2.58 6.35
CA ARG A 45 -9.02 -2.62 5.41
C ARG A 45 -10.31 -2.23 6.12
N THR A 46 -11.07 -1.32 5.51
CA THR A 46 -12.35 -0.85 6.07
C THR A 46 -13.44 -1.91 6.01
N GLU A 47 -13.26 -2.93 5.18
CA GLU A 47 -14.25 -4.00 4.92
C GLU A 47 -15.67 -3.46 4.65
N ALA A 48 -15.73 -2.25 4.08
CA ALA A 48 -16.98 -1.60 3.73
C ALA A 48 -17.70 -2.47 2.69
N GLY A 49 -18.90 -2.95 3.05
CA GLY A 49 -19.69 -3.86 2.21
C GLY A 49 -19.48 -5.35 2.48
N ALA A 50 -18.57 -5.75 3.37
CA ALA A 50 -18.34 -7.15 3.72
C ALA A 50 -19.10 -7.62 4.98
N ALA A 51 -19.98 -6.77 5.54
CA ALA A 51 -20.77 -7.09 6.72
C ALA A 51 -21.57 -8.38 6.51
N GLY A 52 -21.31 -9.40 7.34
CA GLY A 52 -21.98 -10.71 7.30
C GLY A 52 -21.43 -11.72 6.29
N THR A 53 -20.40 -11.37 5.51
CA THR A 53 -19.79 -12.29 4.51
C THR A 53 -18.59 -13.07 5.07
N ALA A 54 -17.94 -12.54 6.10
CA ALA A 54 -16.67 -13.07 6.62
C ALA A 54 -16.72 -13.37 8.13
N THR A 55 -17.74 -14.09 8.58
CA THR A 55 -17.74 -14.75 9.91
C THR A 55 -18.52 -16.05 9.80
N ARG A 56 -17.85 -17.18 10.05
CA ARG A 56 -18.47 -18.45 10.44
C ARG A 56 -18.22 -18.64 11.93
#